data_AF-A0A2T2ZR14-F1
#
_entry.id   AF-A0A2T2ZR14-F1
#
_cell.length_a   1.000
_cell.length_b   1.000
_cell.length_c   1.000
_cell.angle_alpha   90.00
_cell.angle_beta   90.00
_cell.angle_gamma   90.00
#
_symmetry.space_group_name_H-M   'P 1'
#
loop_
_entity.id
_entity.type
_entity.pdbx_description
1 polymer ?
#
loop_
_entity_poly.entity_id
_entity_poly.type
_entity_poly.pdbx_seq_one_letter_code
_entity_poly.pdbx_strand_id
1 'polypeptide(L)'
;MVLALDPPVVASATDTGLILDIVSIAIADPLGRGEPHLRLRDGTTVTLPVPLRDWAMAMLVTHHHRADAEVPSFPCRIEFGIRDGHMYARPLTAGEHHDVP
;
A
#
# COMPACT_ATOMS: atom_id res chain seq x y z
N MET A 1 5.21 13.36 -11.12
CA MET A 1 5.34 14.00 -9.79
C MET A 1 5.44 12.89 -8.77
N VAL A 2 6.41 12.96 -7.86
CA VAL A 2 6.60 11.96 -6.80
C VAL A 2 6.11 12.57 -5.50
N LEU A 3 5.18 11.90 -4.81
CA LEU A 3 4.67 12.31 -3.51
C LEU A 3 5.23 11.40 -2.42
N ALA A 4 5.47 11.93 -1.22
CA ALA A 4 5.68 11.11 -0.04
C ALA A 4 4.33 10.65 0.50
N LEU A 5 4.22 9.38 0.91
CA LEU A 5 3.03 8.91 1.62
C LEU A 5 3.01 9.50 3.04
N ASP A 6 1.95 10.23 3.37
CA ASP A 6 1.72 10.79 4.69
C ASP A 6 0.31 10.39 5.18
N PRO A 7 0.15 9.17 5.74
CA PRO A 7 -1.14 8.70 6.22
C PRO A 7 -1.59 9.50 7.46
N PRO A 8 -2.90 9.73 7.63
CA PRO A 8 -3.40 10.39 8.82
C PRO A 8 -3.03 9.59 10.10
N VAL A 9 -2.60 10.30 11.14
CA VAL A 9 -2.47 9.74 12.48
C VAL A 9 -3.85 9.68 13.11
N VAL A 10 -4.41 8.48 13.22
CA VAL A 10 -5.74 8.29 13.79
C VAL A 10 -5.58 7.68 15.18
N ALA A 11 -5.91 8.46 16.22
CA ALA A 11 -6.01 7.96 17.59
C ALA A 11 -7.40 7.34 17.87
N SER A 12 -7.94 6.58 16.90
CA SER A 12 -9.29 5.98 16.96
C SER A 12 -9.19 4.46 16.85
N ALA A 13 -10.12 3.77 17.53
CA ALA A 13 -10.28 2.31 17.46
C ALA A 13 -10.90 1.83 16.12
N THR A 14 -11.22 2.74 15.21
CA THR A 14 -11.73 2.48 13.86
C THR A 14 -10.63 2.75 12.83
N ASP A 15 -10.45 1.82 11.90
CA ASP A 15 -9.57 1.99 10.74
C ASP A 15 -10.13 3.12 9.86
N THR A 16 -9.54 4.31 9.96
CA THR A 16 -9.77 5.46 9.06
C THR A 16 -8.46 5.82 8.35
N GLY A 17 -7.81 4.84 7.74
CA GLY A 17 -6.60 5.04 6.96
C GLY A 17 -6.87 5.75 5.63
N LEU A 18 -5.80 6.26 5.03
CA LEU A 18 -5.79 6.73 3.65
C LEU A 18 -5.89 5.53 2.70
N ILE A 19 -7.01 5.42 1.98
CA ILE A 19 -7.23 4.38 0.99
C ILE A 19 -6.69 4.84 -0.37
N LEU A 20 -5.83 4.04 -0.98
CA LEU A 20 -5.25 4.32 -2.29
C LEU A 20 -5.57 3.20 -3.29
N ASP A 21 -5.99 3.58 -4.51
CA ASP A 21 -6.12 2.68 -5.66
C ASP A 21 -4.75 2.50 -6.34
N ILE A 22 -4.12 1.34 -6.11
CA ILE A 22 -2.77 1.04 -6.57
C ILE A 22 -2.83 0.14 -7.80
N VAL A 23 -2.08 0.51 -8.85
CA VAL A 23 -1.97 -0.28 -10.09
C VAL A 23 -0.69 -1.09 -10.18
N SER A 24 0.36 -0.72 -9.44
CA SER A 24 1.58 -1.51 -9.34
C SER A 24 2.44 -1.05 -8.17
N ILE A 25 3.30 -1.94 -7.70
CA ILE A 25 4.42 -1.62 -6.81
C ILE A 25 5.74 -1.96 -7.51
N ALA A 26 6.74 -1.09 -7.37
CA ALA A 26 8.05 -1.27 -7.99
C ALA A 26 9.17 -0.74 -7.09
N ILE A 27 10.39 -1.23 -7.32
CA ILE A 27 11.61 -0.68 -6.74
C ILE A 27 12.34 0.07 -7.84
N ALA A 28 12.72 1.32 -7.60
CA ALA A 28 13.38 2.14 -8.62
C ALA A 28 14.76 1.59 -9.01
N ASP A 29 15.44 0.91 -8.08
CA ASP A 29 16.71 0.25 -8.32
C ASP A 29 16.48 -1.20 -8.82
N PRO A 30 16.95 -1.55 -10.04
CA PRO A 30 16.85 -2.91 -10.57
C PRO A 30 17.64 -3.96 -9.74
N LEU A 31 18.56 -3.54 -8.88
CA LEU A 31 19.28 -4.41 -7.94
C LEU A 31 18.50 -4.64 -6.63
N GLY A 32 17.27 -4.12 -6.52
CA GLY A 32 16.41 -4.30 -5.34
C GLY A 32 16.83 -3.48 -4.11
N ARG A 33 17.77 -2.54 -4.25
CA ARG A 33 18.28 -1.71 -3.14
C ARG A 33 17.57 -0.36 -2.99
N GLY A 34 16.66 -0.04 -3.90
CA GLY A 34 15.94 1.23 -3.95
C GLY A 34 14.73 1.26 -3.02
N GLU A 35 14.16 2.46 -2.87
CA GLU A 35 12.91 2.63 -2.14
C GLU A 35 11.74 2.10 -2.97
N PRO A 36 10.86 1.29 -2.37
CA PRO A 36 9.66 0.86 -3.05
C PRO A 36 8.73 2.05 -3.24
N HIS A 37 8.15 2.14 -4.43
CA HIS A 37 7.17 3.14 -4.77
C HIS A 37 5.90 2.49 -5.33
N LEU A 38 4.78 3.12 -5.02
CA LEU A 38 3.47 2.77 -5.52
C LEU A 38 3.17 3.59 -6.76
N ARG A 39 2.57 2.96 -7.75
CA ARG A 39 1.90 3.67 -8.84
C ARG A 39 0.40 3.63 -8.59
N LEU A 40 -0.21 4.80 -8.52
CA LEU A 40 -1.64 4.97 -8.34
C LEU A 40 -2.36 4.95 -9.70
N ARG A 41 -3.68 4.70 -9.67
CA ARG A 41 -4.52 4.65 -10.88
C ARG A 41 -4.55 5.98 -11.65
N ASP A 42 -4.44 7.11 -10.95
CA ASP A 42 -4.37 8.45 -11.55
C ASP A 42 -3.01 8.75 -12.22
N GLY A 43 -2.04 7.83 -12.14
CA GLY A 43 -0.69 7.98 -12.67
C GLY A 43 0.32 8.58 -11.67
N THR A 44 -0.13 8.96 -10.47
CA THR A 44 0.74 9.46 -9.39
C THR A 44 1.67 8.36 -8.90
N THR A 45 2.92 8.72 -8.63
CA THR A 45 3.90 7.83 -7.99
C THR A 45 4.11 8.27 -6.55
N VAL A 46 3.93 7.35 -5.62
CA VAL A 46 4.06 7.61 -4.18
C VAL A 46 5.23 6.79 -3.63
N THR A 47 6.17 7.46 -2.97
CA THR A 47 7.29 6.79 -2.30
C THR A 47 6.83 6.28 -0.95
N LEU A 48 7.13 5.01 -0.66
CA LEU A 48 6.77 4.42 0.62
C LEU A 48 7.79 4.79 1.70
N PRO A 49 7.34 5.22 2.89
CA PRO A 49 8.22 5.49 4.00
C PRO A 49 8.82 4.17 4.53
N VAL A 50 9.99 4.29 5.17
CA VAL A 50 10.78 3.15 5.68
C VAL A 50 9.95 2.11 6.46
N PRO A 51 9.00 2.48 7.34
CA PRO A 51 8.21 1.50 8.09
C PRO A 51 7.36 0.56 7.21
N LEU A 52 7.00 0.96 6.00
CA LEU A 52 6.23 0.16 5.06
C LEU A 52 7.08 -0.63 4.06
N ARG A 53 8.42 -0.52 4.16
CA ARG A 53 9.33 -1.18 3.23
C ARG A 53 9.19 -2.70 3.29
N ASP A 54 9.11 -3.28 4.48
CA ASP A 54 9.01 -4.74 4.63
C ASP A 54 7.68 -5.28 4.07
N TRP A 55 6.58 -4.55 4.30
CA TRP A 55 5.28 -4.86 3.68
C TRP A 55 5.36 -4.79 2.15
N ALA A 56 6.00 -3.75 1.59
CA ALA A 56 6.18 -3.60 0.15
C ALA A 56 6.99 -4.74 -0.47
N MET A 57 8.07 -5.15 0.20
CA MET A 57 8.87 -6.30 -0.24
C MET A 57 8.08 -7.59 -0.19
N ALA A 58 7.30 -7.82 0.87
CA ALA A 58 6.42 -8.97 0.98
C ALA A 58 5.39 -9.01 -0.16
N MET A 59 4.76 -7.87 -0.47
CA MET A 59 3.86 -7.72 -1.62
C MET A 59 4.58 -8.06 -2.93
N LEU A 60 5.75 -7.47 -3.20
CA LEU A 60 6.54 -7.75 -4.41
C LEU A 60 6.85 -9.24 -4.57
N VAL A 61 7.36 -9.89 -3.52
CA VAL A 61 7.64 -11.33 -3.52
C VAL A 61 6.38 -12.13 -3.81
N THR A 62 5.27 -11.79 -3.18
CA THR A 62 3.99 -12.51 -3.33
C THR A 62 3.40 -12.31 -4.73
N HIS A 63 3.55 -11.12 -5.32
CA HIS A 63 3.17 -10.86 -6.72
C HIS A 63 4.02 -11.65 -7.72
N HIS A 64 5.32 -11.83 -7.46
CA HIS A 64 6.19 -12.62 -8.32
C HIS A 64 5.95 -14.13 -8.22
N HIS A 65 5.51 -14.64 -7.06
CA HIS A 65 5.30 -16.08 -6.80
C HIS A 65 3.89 -16.59 -7.10
N ARG A 66 3.10 -15.85 -7.88
CA ARG A 66 1.65 -16.05 -7.95
C ARG A 66 1.25 -17.43 -8.51
N ALA A 67 0.86 -18.31 -7.59
CA ALA A 67 0.02 -19.49 -7.81
C ALA A 67 -1.24 -19.51 -6.89
N ASP A 68 -1.35 -18.60 -5.92
CA ASP A 68 -2.41 -18.65 -4.90
C ASP A 68 -3.43 -17.50 -4.98
N ALA A 69 -4.69 -17.83 -4.72
CA ALA A 69 -5.86 -16.99 -4.97
C ALA A 69 -6.13 -15.93 -3.88
N GLU A 70 -5.50 -16.04 -2.70
CA GLU A 70 -5.73 -15.16 -1.54
C GLU A 70 -4.91 -13.86 -1.55
N VAL A 71 -4.00 -13.72 -2.52
CA VAL A 71 -3.13 -12.54 -2.64
C VAL A 71 -3.89 -11.44 -3.38
N PRO A 72 -3.76 -10.14 -3.04
CA PRO A 72 -4.31 -9.07 -3.88
C PRO A 72 -3.64 -9.08 -5.26
N SER A 73 -4.39 -9.09 -6.35
CA SER A 73 -3.84 -8.86 -7.71
C SER A 73 -3.93 -7.39 -8.01
N PHE A 74 -2.87 -6.79 -8.53
CA PHE A 74 -2.98 -5.41 -9.02
C PHE A 74 -3.89 -5.37 -10.27
N PRO A 75 -4.72 -4.34 -10.42
CA PRO A 75 -4.92 -3.23 -9.50
C PRO A 75 -5.67 -3.62 -8.22
N CYS A 76 -5.27 -3.07 -7.07
CA CYS A 76 -5.91 -3.32 -5.77
C CYS A 76 -6.03 -2.03 -4.94
N ARG A 77 -6.90 -2.06 -3.92
CA ARG A 77 -7.01 -0.99 -2.93
C ARG A 77 -6.29 -1.38 -1.65
N ILE A 78 -5.46 -0.47 -1.15
CA ILE A 78 -4.77 -0.64 0.12
C ILE A 78 -5.13 0.54 1.02
N GLU A 79 -5.50 0.25 2.25
CA GLU A 79 -5.61 1.22 3.32
C GLU A 79 -4.26 1.38 4.01
N PHE A 80 -3.79 2.63 4.12
CA PHE A 80 -2.60 3.00 4.88
C PHE A 80 -2.99 3.86 6.08
N GLY A 81 -2.49 3.55 7.25
CA GLY A 81 -2.76 4.35 8.43
C GLY A 81 -1.65 4.26 9.44
N ILE A 82 -1.79 5.02 10.52
CA ILE A 82 -0.93 4.91 11.70
C ILE A 82 -1.83 4.48 12.86
N ARG A 83 -1.52 3.33 13.47
CA ARG A 83 -2.21 2.78 14.63
C ARG A 83 -1.19 2.53 15.73
N ASP A 84 -1.45 3.03 16.94
CA ASP A 84 -0.52 2.94 18.09
C ASP A 84 0.89 3.47 17.79
N GLY A 85 1.02 4.47 16.92
CA GLY A 85 2.31 5.02 16.46
C GLY A 85 3.02 4.17 15.41
N HIS A 86 2.43 3.06 14.98
CA HIS A 86 2.97 2.17 13.94
C HIS A 86 2.20 2.34 12.64
N MET A 87 2.94 2.57 11.55
CA MET A 87 2.34 2.62 10.23
C MET A 87 1.95 1.21 9.77
N TYR A 88 0.76 1.07 9.20
CA TYR A 88 0.26 -0.18 8.66
C TYR A 88 -0.21 -0.01 7.22
N ALA A 89 -0.28 -1.12 6.51
CA ALA A 89 -0.84 -1.22 5.17
C ALA A 89 -1.69 -2.50 5.08
N ARG A 90 -2.96 -2.36 4.73
CA ARG A 90 -3.92 -3.47 4.66
C ARG A 90 -4.62 -3.51 3.30
N PRO A 91 -4.56 -4.65 2.57
CA PRO A 91 -5.38 -4.81 1.38
C PRO A 91 -6.86 -4.82 1.73
N LEU A 92 -7.64 -4.00 1.03
CA LEU A 92 -9.09 -4.05 1.09
C LEU A 92 -9.58 -5.12 0.13
N THR A 93 -10.44 -6.01 0.62
CA THR A 93 -11.11 -6.98 -0.26
C THR A 93 -12.21 -6.28 -1.04
N ALA A 94 -12.57 -6.79 -2.22
CA ALA A 94 -13.56 -6.16 -3.11
C ALA A 94 -14.97 -5.99 -2.50
N GLY A 95 -15.22 -6.50 -1.29
CA GLY A 95 -16.45 -6.31 -0.52
C GLY A 95 -16.39 -5.22 0.56
N GLU A 96 -15.21 -4.67 0.86
CA GLU A 96 -15.07 -3.57 1.84
C GLU A 96 -15.34 -2.23 1.15
N HIS A 97 -16.63 -1.99 0.85
CA HIS A 97 -17.13 -0.63 0.66
C HIS A 97 -17.05 0.08 2.01
N HIS A 98 -16.08 0.99 2.17
CA HIS A 98 -16.13 2.01 3.21
C HIS A 98 -17.22 3.02 2.79
N ASP A 99 -18.47 2.60 2.99
CA ASP A 99 -19.66 3.45 2.89
C ASP A 99 -19.58 4.43 4.07
N VAL A 100 -19.11 5.64 3.80
CA VAL A 100 -19.22 6.74 4.76
C VAL A 100 -20.61 7.37 4.53
N PRO A 101 -21.50 7.39 5.53
CA PRO A 101 -22.79 8.07 5.44
C PRO A 101 -22.65 9.59 5.28
#